data_AF-A0AAW9K9D0-F1
#
_entry.id   AF-A0AAW9K9D0-F1
#
_cell.length_a   1.000
_cell.length_b   1.000
_cell.length_c   1.000
_cell.angle_alpha   90.00
_cell.angle_beta   90.00
_cell.angle_gamma   90.00
#
_symmetry.space_group_name_H-M   'P 1'
#
loop_
_entity.id
_entity.type
_entity.pdbx_description
1 polymer ?
#
loop_
_entity_poly.entity_id
_entity_poly.type
_entity_poly.pdbx_seq_one_letter_code
_entity_poly.pdbx_strand_id
1 'polypeptide(L)'
;MRKLSLFKKTIIIITSLLLLIILSGGIYTYYLSNKVSRVDVDRNEVTDTGKEAPKEADDVITIALFGSDYSEFYDVSSADATMILSIDTKNNKIKLCSLMRDIYLDLPDGGKMNLNYTILDGGPSSILKAINYN
;
A
#
# COMPACT_ATOMS: atom_id res chain seq x y z
N MET A 1 -6.39 27.59 -47.94
CA MET A 1 -5.93 27.11 -46.62
C MET A 1 -5.33 28.29 -45.83
N ARG A 2 -5.97 28.77 -44.76
CA ARG A 2 -5.46 29.88 -43.93
C ARG A 2 -4.16 29.43 -43.23
N LYS A 3 -3.03 30.07 -43.54
CA LYS A 3 -1.75 29.78 -42.87
C LYS A 3 -1.88 30.18 -41.39
N LEU A 4 -1.77 29.21 -40.48
CA LEU A 4 -1.66 29.50 -39.04
C LEU A 4 -0.42 30.36 -38.79
N SER A 5 -0.54 31.41 -37.97
CA SER A 5 0.61 32.25 -37.60
C SER A 5 1.64 31.39 -36.85
N LEU A 6 2.92 31.74 -37.00
CA LEU A 6 4.05 31.04 -36.38
C LEU A 6 3.82 30.79 -34.88
N PHE A 7 3.25 31.77 -34.17
CA PHE A 7 2.90 31.67 -32.74
C PHE A 7 1.86 30.58 -32.44
N LYS A 8 0.81 30.47 -33.25
CA LYS A 8 -0.23 29.42 -33.09
C LYS A 8 0.34 28.03 -33.36
N LYS A 9 1.29 27.89 -34.28
CA LYS A 9 1.98 26.61 -34.56
C LYS A 9 2.86 26.17 -33.39
N THR A 10 3.63 27.09 -32.80
CA THR A 10 4.49 26.78 -31.65
C THR A 10 3.68 26.31 -30.44
N ILE A 11 2.56 26.97 -30.13
CA ILE A 11 1.66 26.56 -29.04
C ILE A 11 1.11 25.15 -29.29
N ILE A 12 0.63 24.85 -30.49
CA ILE A 12 0.10 23.52 -30.82
C ILE A 12 1.17 22.44 -30.65
N ILE A 13 2.42 22.70 -31.04
CA ILE A 13 3.54 21.77 -30.89
C ILE A 13 3.84 21.52 -29.41
N ILE A 14 3.94 22.57 -28.59
CA ILE A 14 4.22 22.45 -27.15
C ILE A 14 3.12 21.67 -26.45
N THR A 15 1.85 22.02 -26.69
CA THR A 15 0.71 21.33 -26.09
C THR A 15 0.66 19.87 -26.52
N SER A 16 0.93 19.56 -27.80
CA SER A 16 1.01 18.19 -28.30
C SER A 16 2.12 17.38 -27.63
N LEU A 17 3.30 17.98 -27.46
CA LEU A 17 4.43 17.35 -26.77
C LEU A 17 4.10 17.06 -25.30
N LEU A 18 3.45 18.00 -24.63
CA LEU A 18 3.06 17.86 -23.22
C LEU A 18 2.00 16.74 -23.05
N LEU A 19 1.06 16.65 -23.99
CA LEU A 19 0.07 15.58 -24.05
C LEU A 19 0.71 14.20 -24.27
N LEU A 20 1.71 14.12 -25.17
CA LEU A 20 2.50 12.91 -25.40
C LEU A 20 3.25 12.45 -24.15
N ILE A 21 3.83 13.39 -23.38
CA ILE A 21 4.51 13.06 -22.11
C ILE A 21 3.52 12.47 -21.11
N ILE A 22 2.35 13.09 -20.92
CA ILE A 22 1.32 12.60 -19.99
C ILE A 22 0.83 11.21 -20.41
N LEU A 23 0.55 11.01 -21.71
CA LEU A 23 0.15 9.71 -22.26
C LEU A 23 1.20 8.63 -22.02
N SER A 24 2.47 8.94 -22.31
CA SER A 24 3.57 8.00 -22.10
C SER A 24 3.74 7.62 -20.62
N GLY A 25 3.61 8.60 -19.71
CA GLY A 25 3.62 8.36 -18.27
C GLY A 25 2.43 7.51 -17.80
N GLY A 26 1.23 7.77 -18.32
CA GLY A 26 0.04 6.96 -18.05
C GLY A 26 0.19 5.51 -18.50
N ILE A 27 0.71 5.28 -19.71
CA ILE A 27 0.98 3.94 -20.23
C ILE A 27 2.04 3.23 -19.39
N TYR A 28 3.12 3.94 -19.02
CA TYR A 28 4.21 3.36 -18.22
C TYR A 28 3.75 2.94 -16.81
N THR A 29 2.96 3.78 -16.15
CA THR A 29 2.39 3.48 -14.83
C THR A 29 1.38 2.34 -14.89
N TYR A 30 0.53 2.29 -15.92
CA TYR A 30 -0.36 1.15 -16.16
C TYR A 30 0.41 -0.16 -16.37
N TYR A 31 1.47 -0.12 -17.19
CA TYR A 31 2.35 -1.28 -17.41
C TYR A 31 2.98 -1.78 -16.11
N LEU A 32 3.48 -0.87 -15.25
CA LEU A 32 4.06 -1.25 -13.96
C LEU A 32 2.99 -1.81 -13.01
N SER A 33 1.79 -1.24 -13.00
CA SER A 33 0.68 -1.70 -12.16
C SER A 33 0.21 -3.12 -12.50
N ASN A 34 0.33 -3.52 -13.78
CA ASN A 34 0.02 -4.89 -14.20
C ASN A 34 1.05 -5.93 -13.74
N LYS A 35 2.24 -5.50 -13.30
CA LYS A 35 3.24 -6.40 -12.69
C LYS A 35 3.01 -6.64 -11.20
N VAL A 36 2.11 -5.88 -10.58
CA VAL A 36 1.80 -6.01 -9.16
C VAL A 36 0.67 -7.00 -8.98
N SER A 37 1.00 -8.15 -8.39
CA SER A 37 0.00 -9.12 -7.92
C SER A 37 -0.86 -8.49 -6.82
N ARG A 38 -2.17 -8.63 -6.94
CA ARG A 38 -3.13 -8.12 -5.96
C ARG A 38 -3.75 -9.30 -5.23
N VAL A 39 -3.70 -9.25 -3.91
CA VAL A 39 -4.41 -10.17 -3.03
C VAL A 39 -5.61 -9.41 -2.49
N ASP A 40 -6.80 -10.00 -2.61
CA ASP A 40 -8.00 -9.44 -2.03
C ASP A 40 -8.01 -9.71 -0.52
N VAL A 41 -8.24 -8.66 0.27
CA VAL A 41 -8.31 -8.75 1.73
C VAL A 41 -9.61 -8.07 2.15
N ASP A 42 -10.49 -8.83 2.81
CA ASP A 42 -11.70 -8.26 3.36
C ASP A 42 -11.33 -7.30 4.51
N ARG A 43 -11.62 -6.02 4.29
CA ARG A 43 -11.30 -4.98 5.26
C ARG A 43 -12.04 -5.17 6.57
N ASN A 44 -13.29 -5.61 6.52
CA ASN A 44 -14.09 -5.78 7.73
C ASN A 44 -13.46 -6.86 8.62
N GLU A 45 -12.99 -7.94 8.00
CA GLU A 45 -12.34 -9.07 8.68
C GLU A 45 -11.08 -8.65 9.44
N VAL A 46 -10.31 -7.68 8.91
CA VAL A 46 -9.06 -7.23 9.55
C VAL A 46 -9.27 -6.08 10.54
N THR A 47 -10.36 -5.32 10.42
CA THR A 47 -10.65 -4.18 11.31
C THR A 47 -11.60 -4.50 12.45
N ASP A 48 -12.38 -5.59 12.35
CA ASP A 48 -13.30 -6.00 13.40
C ASP A 48 -12.55 -6.66 14.57
N THR A 49 -12.08 -5.82 15.48
CA THR A 49 -11.31 -6.23 16.68
C THR A 49 -12.13 -6.13 17.97
N GLY A 50 -13.40 -5.75 17.88
CA GLY A 50 -14.22 -5.39 19.04
C GLY A 50 -13.80 -4.10 19.75
N LYS A 51 -12.80 -3.37 19.22
CA LYS A 51 -12.35 -2.07 19.72
C LYS A 51 -12.87 -0.96 18.80
N GLU A 52 -13.34 0.15 19.37
CA GLU A 52 -13.64 1.34 18.58
C GLU A 52 -12.36 1.98 18.04
N ALA A 53 -12.36 2.34 16.76
CA ALA A 53 -11.24 3.05 16.15
C ALA A 53 -11.11 4.46 16.77
N PRO A 54 -9.87 5.00 16.87
CA PRO A 54 -9.66 6.38 17.29
C PRO A 54 -10.40 7.36 16.37
N LYS A 55 -10.90 8.48 16.91
CA LYS A 55 -11.61 9.50 16.12
C LYS A 55 -10.74 10.08 15.00
N GLU A 56 -9.43 10.11 15.21
CA GLU A 56 -8.44 10.60 14.25
C GLU A 56 -8.25 9.65 13.07
N ALA A 57 -8.76 8.42 13.12
CA ALA A 57 -8.61 7.43 12.05
C ALA A 57 -9.21 7.90 10.72
N ASP A 58 -10.27 8.71 10.75
CA ASP A 58 -10.92 9.24 9.54
C ASP A 58 -10.01 10.22 8.78
N ASP A 59 -9.11 10.91 9.49
CA ASP A 59 -8.18 11.91 8.93
C ASP A 59 -6.83 11.28 8.52
N VAL A 60 -6.59 10.01 8.86
CA VAL A 60 -5.29 9.33 8.73
C VAL A 60 -5.38 8.07 7.88
N ILE A 61 -4.68 8.06 6.75
CA ILE A 61 -4.54 6.86 5.94
C ILE A 61 -3.42 6.01 6.53
N THR A 62 -3.75 4.80 7.00
CA THR A 62 -2.78 3.83 7.55
C THR A 62 -2.53 2.70 6.56
N ILE A 63 -1.25 2.44 6.27
CA ILE A 63 -0.79 1.43 5.33
C ILE A 63 0.24 0.55 6.04
N ALA A 64 -0.01 -0.76 6.08
CA ALA A 64 1.01 -1.72 6.51
C ALA A 64 1.91 -2.10 5.32
N LEU A 65 3.22 -2.10 5.55
CA LEU A 65 4.25 -2.44 4.59
C LEU A 65 4.97 -3.70 5.10
N PHE A 66 4.92 -4.77 4.32
CA PHE A 66 5.57 -6.04 4.63
C PHE A 66 6.69 -6.29 3.63
N GLY A 67 7.92 -6.43 4.13
CA GLY A 67 9.08 -6.89 3.39
C GLY A 67 9.31 -8.36 3.69
N SER A 68 9.33 -9.17 2.64
CA SER A 68 9.50 -10.62 2.72
C SER A 68 10.51 -11.06 1.67
N ASP A 69 11.26 -12.13 1.95
CA ASP A 69 12.10 -12.79 0.95
C ASP A 69 11.21 -13.66 0.06
N TYR A 70 10.80 -13.11 -1.09
CA TYR A 70 9.89 -13.77 -2.02
C TYR A 70 10.58 -14.96 -2.71
N SER A 71 9.86 -16.07 -2.83
CA SER A 71 10.26 -17.20 -3.64
C SER A 71 9.13 -17.59 -4.58
N GLU A 72 9.45 -17.87 -5.85
CA GLU A 72 8.48 -18.34 -6.85
C GLU A 72 7.84 -19.69 -6.51
N PHE A 73 8.38 -20.41 -5.52
CA PHE A 73 7.88 -21.71 -5.05
C PHE A 73 6.91 -21.60 -3.88
N TYR A 74 6.78 -20.42 -3.25
CA TYR A 74 5.91 -20.22 -2.09
C TYR A 74 5.00 -19.02 -2.32
N ASP A 75 3.68 -19.23 -2.19
CA ASP A 75 2.69 -18.16 -2.34
C ASP A 75 2.81 -17.09 -1.24
N VAL A 76 3.29 -17.49 -0.06
CA VAL A 76 3.49 -16.63 1.12
C VAL A 76 4.77 -17.03 1.85
N SER A 77 5.50 -16.03 2.33
CA SER A 77 6.75 -16.17 3.10
C SER A 77 6.74 -15.19 4.29
N SER A 78 7.57 -15.47 5.30
CA SER A 78 7.62 -14.67 6.53
C SER A 78 8.00 -13.21 6.26
N ALA A 79 7.34 -12.28 6.95
CA ALA A 79 7.59 -10.84 6.82
C ALA A 79 8.78 -10.41 7.71
N ASP A 80 9.99 -10.39 7.16
CA ASP A 80 11.21 -9.98 7.88
C ASP A 80 11.25 -8.48 8.23
N ALA A 81 10.55 -7.65 7.45
CA ALA A 81 10.38 -6.23 7.75
C ALA A 81 8.89 -5.88 7.82
N THR A 82 8.47 -5.27 8.91
CA THR A 82 7.10 -4.76 9.06
C THR A 82 7.13 -3.29 9.44
N MET A 83 6.44 -2.45 8.67
CA MET A 83 6.31 -1.02 8.95
C MET A 83 4.86 -0.55 8.82
N ILE A 84 4.48 0.41 9.64
CA ILE A 84 3.21 1.14 9.56
C ILE A 84 3.50 2.54 9.05
N LEU A 85 2.98 2.85 7.86
CA LEU A 85 2.99 4.17 7.26
C LEU A 85 1.65 4.86 7.56
N SER A 86 1.71 6.02 8.21
CA SER A 86 0.55 6.86 8.47
C SER A 86 0.67 8.17 7.71
N ILE A 87 -0.33 8.47 6.89
CA ILE A 87 -0.46 9.73 6.14
C ILE A 87 -1.59 10.52 6.79
N ASP A 88 -1.22 11.49 7.61
CA ASP A 88 -2.12 12.43 8.28
C ASP A 88 -2.48 13.55 7.31
N THR A 89 -3.67 13.44 6.71
CA THR A 89 -4.15 14.34 5.66
C THR A 89 -4.57 15.71 6.22
N LYS A 90 -4.96 15.75 7.49
CA LYS A 90 -5.35 16.97 8.19
C LYS A 90 -4.16 17.86 8.52
N ASN A 91 -3.08 17.25 9.03
CA ASN A 91 -1.88 17.98 9.44
C ASN A 91 -0.77 18.00 8.38
N ASN A 92 -0.98 17.35 7.23
CA ASN A 92 0.00 17.17 6.16
C ASN A 92 1.31 16.53 6.66
N LYS A 93 1.20 15.47 7.46
CA LYS A 93 2.35 14.77 8.05
C LYS A 93 2.39 13.32 7.60
N ILE A 94 3.61 12.83 7.38
CA ILE A 94 3.87 11.42 7.12
C ILE A 94 4.69 10.88 8.28
N LYS A 95 4.27 9.74 8.83
CA LYS A 95 4.99 9.01 9.88
C LYS A 95 5.21 7.58 9.42
N LEU A 96 6.38 7.04 9.71
CA LEU A 96 6.72 5.65 9.46
C LEU A 96 7.20 5.03 10.77
N CYS A 97 6.60 3.92 11.17
CA CYS A 97 6.95 3.18 12.38
C CYS A 97 7.34 1.76 12.00
N SER A 98 8.53 1.31 12.38
CA SER A 98 8.94 -0.08 12.20
C SER A 98 8.52 -0.91 13.41
N LEU A 99 7.91 -2.06 13.14
CA LEU A 99 7.61 -3.06 14.16
C LEU A 99 8.73 -4.10 14.16
N MET A 100 9.18 -4.51 15.36
CA MET A 100 10.22 -5.53 15.48
C MET A 100 9.68 -6.89 15.00
N ARG A 101 10.46 -7.57 14.16
CA ARG A 101 10.12 -8.85 13.53
C ARG A 101 9.65 -9.93 14.52
N ASP A 102 10.33 -10.00 15.66
CA ASP A 102 10.15 -11.07 16.66
C ASP A 102 9.29 -10.61 17.87
N ILE A 103 8.46 -9.58 17.71
CA ILE A 103 7.47 -9.25 18.76
C ILE A 103 6.52 -10.44 18.90
N TYR A 104 6.40 -10.95 20.12
CA TYR A 104 5.50 -12.05 20.43
C TYR A 104 4.10 -11.52 20.72
N LEU A 105 3.16 -11.80 19.82
CA LEU A 105 1.82 -11.23 19.79
C LEU A 105 0.77 -12.30 20.09
N ASP A 106 -0.35 -11.88 20.67
CA ASP A 106 -1.54 -12.71 20.78
C ASP A 106 -2.25 -12.78 19.42
N LEU A 107 -2.70 -13.98 19.04
CA LEU A 107 -3.48 -14.20 17.83
C LEU A 107 -5.00 -14.09 18.13
N PRO A 108 -5.81 -13.53 17.21
CA PRO A 108 -7.26 -13.36 17.42
C PRO A 108 -8.00 -14.67 17.71
N ASP A 109 -7.60 -15.76 17.03
CA ASP A 109 -8.21 -17.08 17.17
C ASP A 109 -7.58 -17.94 18.29
N GLY A 110 -6.70 -17.33 19.08
CA GLY A 110 -6.00 -17.95 20.21
C GLY A 110 -4.58 -18.40 19.88
N GLY A 111 -3.75 -18.48 20.92
CA GLY A 111 -2.32 -18.76 20.80
C GLY A 111 -1.48 -17.49 20.64
N LYS A 112 -0.18 -17.68 20.43
CA LYS A 112 0.80 -16.60 20.30
C LYS A 112 1.85 -16.93 19.26
N MET A 113 2.30 -15.93 18.52
CA MET A 113 3.31 -16.08 17.48
C MET A 113 4.17 -14.82 17.34
N ASN A 114 5.40 -14.96 16.86
CA ASN A 114 6.20 -13.80 16.45
C ASN A 114 5.55 -13.13 15.24
N LEU A 115 5.55 -11.80 15.20
CA LEU A 115 4.92 -10.98 14.16
C LEU A 115 5.24 -11.47 12.73
N ASN A 116 6.50 -11.77 12.44
CA ASN A 116 6.91 -12.19 11.09
C ASN A 116 6.30 -13.48 10.58
N TYR A 117 5.99 -14.41 11.49
CA TYR A 117 5.42 -15.70 11.12
C TYR A 117 3.90 -15.65 10.99
N THR A 118 3.23 -14.65 11.58
CA THR A 118 1.76 -14.53 11.53
C THR A 118 1.20 -14.48 10.11
N ILE A 119 1.98 -13.98 9.14
CA ILE A 119 1.59 -13.96 7.73
C ILE A 119 1.45 -15.37 7.14
N LEU A 120 2.11 -16.39 7.71
CA LEU A 120 2.04 -17.76 7.22
C LEU A 120 0.72 -18.47 7.56
N ASP A 121 0.00 -18.01 8.59
CA ASP A 121 -1.24 -18.65 9.05
C ASP A 121 -2.44 -18.34 8.13
N GLY A 122 -2.35 -17.31 7.29
CA GLY A 122 -3.42 -16.94 6.37
C GLY A 122 -3.12 -15.70 5.54
N GLY A 123 -1.86 -15.51 5.16
CA GLY A 123 -1.41 -14.42 4.30
C GLY A 123 -1.53 -13.03 4.93
N PRO A 124 -1.64 -11.98 4.10
CA PRO A 124 -1.73 -10.60 4.55
C PRO A 124 -2.87 -10.31 5.55
N SER A 125 -4.00 -11.02 5.46
CA SER A 125 -5.13 -10.84 6.39
C SER A 125 -4.73 -11.19 7.83
N SER A 126 -4.00 -12.30 8.02
CA SER A 126 -3.65 -12.80 9.35
C SER A 126 -2.68 -11.87 10.10
N ILE A 127 -1.65 -11.36 9.43
CA ILE A 127 -0.72 -10.39 10.04
C ILE A 127 -1.41 -9.05 10.33
N LEU A 128 -2.31 -8.58 9.46
CA LEU A 128 -3.09 -7.36 9.71
C LEU A 128 -4.01 -7.50 10.92
N LYS A 129 -4.70 -8.64 11.05
CA LYS A 129 -5.53 -8.94 12.21
C LYS A 129 -4.70 -8.99 13.49
N ALA A 130 -3.55 -9.66 13.48
CA ALA A 130 -2.66 -9.72 14.64
C ALA A 130 -2.19 -8.33 15.07
N ILE A 131 -1.82 -7.47 14.12
CA ILE A 131 -1.44 -6.07 14.40
C ILE A 131 -2.60 -5.28 15.00
N ASN A 132 -3.81 -5.39 14.45
CA ASN A 132 -4.97 -4.63 14.95
C ASN A 132 -5.51 -5.17 16.28
N TYR A 133 -5.35 -6.47 16.54
CA TYR A 133 -5.84 -7.13 17.75
C TYR A 133 -5.07 -6.69 19.00
N ASN A 134 -3.76 -6.47 18.89
CA ASN A 134 -2.88 -6.07 20.00
C ASN A 134 -2.94 -4.56 20.22
#